data_AF-A0A3R7KA64-F1
#
_entry.id   AF-A0A3R7KA64-F1
#
_cell.length_a   1.000
_cell.length_b   1.000
_cell.length_c   1.000
_cell.angle_alpha   90.00
_cell.angle_beta   90.00
_cell.angle_gamma   90.00
#
_symmetry.space_group_name_H-M   'P 1'
#
loop_
_entity.id
_entity.type
_entity.pdbx_description
1 polymer ?
#
loop_
_entity_poly.entity_id
_entity_poly.type
_entity_poly.pdbx_seq_one_letter_code
_entity_poly.pdbx_strand_id
1 'polypeptide(L)'
;MITTHGTNEMQKTILDDADTRRVIGAIAHRELVADSAPLNTEARYDKDGRCFVVRGGGKFAVVGAGFADWAIVTVTLTLNEQDNHGHHAFVVQLREGGALRKVVSMRPIQGEHPTMSASGVGALHFDNVRLPVFAMLLPSRIVGRGGNLR
;
A
#
# COMPACT_ATOMS: atom_id res chain seq x y z
N MET A 1 -8.22 -8.80 6.04
CA MET A 1 -7.12 -8.74 5.05
C MET A 1 -5.77 -9.04 5.69
N ILE A 2 -5.26 -8.26 6.66
CA ILE A 2 -3.97 -8.59 7.30
C ILE A 2 -4.02 -9.90 8.10
N THR A 3 -5.06 -10.11 8.90
CA THR A 3 -5.31 -11.35 9.68
C THR A 3 -5.32 -12.62 8.83
N THR A 4 -5.79 -12.52 7.57
CA THR A 4 -6.01 -13.67 6.69
C THR A 4 -4.92 -13.84 5.63
N HIS A 5 -4.22 -12.75 5.29
CA HIS A 5 -3.36 -12.69 4.11
C HIS A 5 -1.96 -12.10 4.39
N GLY A 6 -1.73 -11.52 5.57
CA GLY A 6 -0.42 -11.05 6.00
C GLY A 6 0.47 -12.18 6.49
N THR A 7 1.79 -11.99 6.42
CA THR A 7 2.75 -12.88 7.09
C THR A 7 2.62 -12.76 8.61
N ASN A 8 3.22 -13.69 9.35
CA ASN A 8 3.24 -13.63 10.81
C ASN A 8 3.90 -12.34 11.32
N GLU A 9 4.96 -11.89 10.66
CA GLU A 9 5.66 -10.63 10.98
C GLU A 9 4.77 -9.42 10.76
N MET A 10 4.02 -9.39 9.65
CA MET A 10 3.06 -8.33 9.35
C MET A 10 1.92 -8.32 10.36
N GLN A 11 1.36 -9.49 10.66
CA GLN A 11 0.28 -9.63 11.64
C GLN A 11 0.74 -9.12 13.01
N LYS A 12 1.92 -9.53 13.49
CA LYS A 12 2.48 -9.03 14.74
C LYS A 12 2.69 -7.51 14.71
N THR A 13 3.33 -7.00 13.66
CA THR A 13 3.67 -5.57 13.58
C THR A 13 2.44 -4.65 13.51
N ILE A 14 1.36 -5.10 12.87
CA ILE A 14 0.19 -4.25 12.61
C ILE A 14 -0.98 -4.53 13.56
N LEU A 15 -1.18 -5.80 13.94
CA LEU A 15 -2.33 -6.20 14.74
C LEU A 15 -2.10 -6.06 16.23
N ASP A 16 -0.85 -6.10 16.72
CA ASP A 16 -0.54 -5.99 18.16
C ASP A 16 -1.07 -4.68 18.77
N ASP A 17 -1.24 -3.62 17.97
CA ASP A 17 -1.79 -2.32 18.40
C ASP A 17 -3.12 -1.94 17.70
N ALA A 18 -3.70 -2.83 16.88
CA ALA A 18 -4.86 -2.47 16.06
C ALA A 18 -6.13 -2.17 16.88
N ASP A 19 -6.29 -2.80 18.04
CA ASP A 19 -7.42 -2.60 18.97
C ASP A 19 -7.20 -1.42 19.94
N THR A 20 -5.95 -0.95 20.08
CA THR A 20 -5.58 0.15 20.97
C THR A 20 -5.95 1.53 20.43
N ARG A 21 -6.38 1.64 19.17
CA ARG A 21 -6.58 2.88 18.41
C ARG A 21 -5.31 3.75 18.25
N ARG A 22 -4.13 3.22 18.59
CA ARG A 22 -2.85 3.93 18.43
C ARG A 22 -2.42 4.05 16.97
N VAL A 23 -2.94 3.18 16.11
CA VAL A 23 -2.57 3.10 14.69
C VAL A 23 -3.84 3.05 13.84
N ILE A 24 -3.90 3.88 12.81
CA ILE A 24 -5.03 3.94 11.88
C ILE A 24 -4.61 3.38 10.51
N GLY A 25 -5.35 2.39 10.03
CA GLY A 25 -5.17 1.79 8.72
C GLY A 25 -6.18 2.30 7.69
N ALA A 26 -5.77 2.38 6.43
CA ALA A 26 -6.66 2.63 5.29
C ALA A 26 -6.56 1.52 4.22
N ILE A 27 -7.52 1.50 3.30
CA ILE A 27 -7.49 0.64 2.11
C ILE A 27 -7.45 1.53 0.87
N ALA A 28 -6.37 1.42 0.11
CA ALA A 28 -6.09 2.20 -1.08
C ALA A 28 -6.13 1.30 -2.34
N HIS A 29 -7.35 1.07 -2.82
CA HIS A 29 -7.60 0.17 -3.95
C HIS A 29 -7.78 0.92 -5.28
N ARG A 30 -8.83 1.76 -5.36
CA ARG A 30 -9.28 2.41 -6.59
C ARG A 30 -8.32 3.47 -7.11
N GLU A 31 -8.29 3.64 -8.42
CA GLU A 31 -7.69 4.79 -9.11
C GLU A 31 -8.75 5.53 -9.94
N LEU A 32 -8.46 6.76 -10.35
CA LEU A 32 -9.41 7.57 -11.15
C LEU A 32 -9.67 7.03 -12.56
N VAL A 33 -8.64 6.45 -13.19
CA VAL A 33 -8.64 6.12 -14.63
C VAL A 33 -8.48 4.61 -14.88
N ALA A 34 -8.02 3.84 -13.88
CA ALA A 34 -7.74 2.42 -14.02
C ALA A 34 -8.54 1.58 -13.01
N ASP A 35 -9.43 0.74 -13.53
CA ASP A 35 -10.22 -0.22 -12.74
C ASP A 35 -9.69 -1.67 -12.86
N SER A 36 -8.75 -1.94 -13.77
CA SER A 36 -8.09 -3.24 -13.96
C SER A 36 -6.59 -3.08 -14.24
N ALA A 37 -5.83 -4.19 -14.18
CA ALA A 37 -4.39 -4.14 -14.44
C ALA A 37 -4.12 -3.81 -15.92
N PRO A 38 -3.14 -2.95 -16.25
CA PRO A 38 -2.22 -2.28 -15.33
C PRO A 38 -2.83 -1.08 -14.60
N LEU A 39 -2.56 -0.98 -13.31
CA LEU A 39 -2.81 0.22 -12.51
C LEU A 39 -1.68 1.24 -12.73
N ASN A 40 -1.95 2.51 -12.47
CA ASN A 40 -0.92 3.57 -12.45
C ASN A 40 0.01 3.43 -11.25
N THR A 41 -0.45 2.74 -10.19
CA THR A 41 0.40 2.35 -9.06
C THR A 41 0.98 0.96 -9.30
N GLU A 42 2.30 0.86 -9.36
CA GLU A 42 3.03 -0.40 -9.56
C GLU A 42 3.97 -0.72 -8.38
N ALA A 43 4.28 -2.00 -8.21
CA ALA A 43 5.37 -2.49 -7.36
C ALA A 43 6.39 -3.24 -8.20
N ARG A 44 7.64 -2.78 -8.21
CA ARG A 44 8.75 -3.44 -8.91
C ARG A 44 9.66 -4.16 -7.93
N TYR A 45 10.07 -5.39 -8.25
CA TYR A 45 11.07 -6.06 -7.44
C TYR A 45 12.49 -5.57 -7.78
N ASP A 46 13.19 -5.05 -6.79
CA ASP A 46 14.60 -4.71 -6.84
C ASP A 46 15.41 -5.90 -6.32
N LYS A 47 16.15 -6.56 -7.23
CA LYS A 47 16.96 -7.76 -6.93
C LYS A 47 18.16 -7.43 -6.04
N ASP A 48 18.78 -6.27 -6.23
CA ASP A 48 19.97 -5.86 -5.48
C ASP A 48 19.59 -5.48 -4.04
N GLY A 49 18.52 -4.70 -3.91
CA GLY A 49 17.95 -4.33 -2.62
C GLY A 49 17.13 -5.41 -1.92
N ARG A 50 16.80 -6.50 -2.63
CA ARG A 50 15.87 -7.57 -2.22
C ARG A 50 14.57 -7.00 -1.64
N CYS A 51 14.01 -6.00 -2.31
CA CYS A 51 12.86 -5.23 -1.83
C CYS A 51 11.90 -4.91 -2.97
N PHE A 52 10.69 -4.49 -2.64
CA PHE A 52 9.76 -3.92 -3.61
C PHE A 52 9.82 -2.41 -3.59
N VAL A 53 9.79 -1.80 -4.76
CA VAL A 53 9.67 -0.35 -4.94
C VAL A 53 8.26 -0.06 -5.44
N VAL A 54 7.43 0.49 -4.56
CA VAL A 54 6.08 0.96 -4.90
C VAL A 54 6.15 2.39 -5.40
N ARG A 55 5.62 2.64 -6.59
CA ARG A 55 5.61 3.96 -7.19
C ARG A 55 4.38 4.18 -8.05
N GLY A 56 4.17 5.44 -8.41
CA GLY A 56 3.04 5.85 -9.21
C GLY A 56 1.92 6.44 -8.36
N GLY A 57 0.86 6.86 -9.03
CA GLY A 57 -0.10 7.79 -8.45
C GLY A 57 -1.55 7.35 -8.52
N GLY A 58 -2.35 8.07 -7.74
CA GLY A 58 -3.76 8.23 -8.04
C GLY A 58 -4.66 7.24 -7.31
N LYS A 59 -4.23 6.68 -6.16
CA LYS A 59 -5.18 6.01 -5.28
C LYS A 59 -6.20 7.03 -4.83
N PHE A 60 -7.45 6.83 -5.22
CA PHE A 60 -8.49 7.84 -5.14
C PHE A 60 -9.61 7.40 -4.19
N ALA A 61 -10.29 8.38 -3.60
CA ALA A 61 -11.35 8.17 -2.62
C ALA A 61 -10.92 7.27 -1.44
N VAL A 62 -9.67 7.40 -1.01
CA VAL A 62 -9.13 6.63 0.11
C VAL A 62 -9.67 7.25 1.41
N VAL A 63 -10.63 6.55 2.03
CA VAL A 63 -11.20 6.96 3.32
C VAL A 63 -10.14 6.89 4.41
N GLY A 64 -10.01 7.95 5.20
CA GLY A 64 -9.02 8.06 6.26
C GLY A 64 -7.59 8.37 5.81
N ALA A 65 -7.35 8.64 4.52
CA ALA A 65 -6.01 9.02 4.03
C ALA A 65 -5.40 10.20 4.79
N GLY A 66 -6.24 11.13 5.26
CA GLY A 66 -5.81 12.30 6.03
C GLY A 66 -5.10 11.99 7.35
N PHE A 67 -5.32 10.81 7.94
CA PHE A 67 -4.81 10.45 9.27
C PHE A 67 -4.27 9.02 9.38
N ALA A 68 -4.40 8.19 8.33
CA ALA A 68 -3.88 6.83 8.35
C ALA A 68 -2.35 6.79 8.48
N ASP A 69 -1.87 5.89 9.34
CA ASP A 69 -0.46 5.60 9.58
C ASP A 69 0.08 4.61 8.56
N TRP A 70 -0.77 3.71 8.08
CA TRP A 70 -0.48 2.75 7.03
C TRP A 70 -1.69 2.56 6.12
N ALA A 71 -1.46 2.07 4.91
CA ALA A 71 -2.52 1.64 4.01
C ALA A 71 -2.18 0.29 3.38
N ILE A 72 -3.23 -0.51 3.13
CA ILE A 72 -3.11 -1.61 2.19
C ILE A 72 -3.34 -1.06 0.79
N VAL A 73 -2.31 -1.11 -0.05
CA VAL A 73 -2.29 -0.54 -1.39
C VAL A 73 -2.37 -1.66 -2.41
N THR A 74 -3.39 -1.61 -3.27
CA THR A 74 -3.46 -2.51 -4.44
C THR A 74 -2.58 -1.95 -5.54
N VAL A 75 -1.72 -2.76 -6.14
CA VAL A 75 -0.77 -2.34 -7.18
C VAL A 75 -0.73 -3.37 -8.29
N THR A 76 -0.24 -2.95 -9.45
CA THR A 76 0.25 -3.89 -10.47
C THR A 76 1.65 -4.36 -10.09
N LEU A 77 1.86 -5.68 -10.00
CA LEU A 77 3.18 -6.23 -9.69
C LEU A 77 4.00 -6.46 -10.95
N THR A 78 5.26 -6.03 -10.92
CA THR A 78 6.23 -6.19 -12.00
C THR A 78 7.52 -6.80 -11.47
N LEU A 79 7.81 -8.05 -11.85
CA LEU A 79 9.01 -8.77 -11.37
C LEU A 79 10.22 -8.58 -12.30
N ASN A 80 9.97 -8.41 -13.60
CA ASN A 80 10.96 -8.06 -14.62
C ASN A 80 10.37 -6.93 -15.48
N GLU A 81 11.20 -6.20 -16.25
CA GLU A 81 10.82 -4.92 -16.90
C GLU A 81 9.54 -4.94 -17.76
N GLN A 82 9.07 -6.11 -18.19
CA GLN A 82 7.90 -6.26 -19.06
C GLN A 82 6.82 -7.20 -18.52
N ASP A 83 7.01 -7.81 -17.34
CA ASP A 83 6.10 -8.86 -16.86
C ASP A 83 5.13 -8.33 -15.80
N ASN A 84 3.86 -8.17 -16.18
CA ASN A 84 2.78 -7.74 -15.30
C ASN A 84 2.11 -8.98 -14.70
N HIS A 85 2.26 -9.19 -13.39
CA HIS A 85 1.69 -10.32 -12.67
C HIS A 85 0.30 -10.04 -12.11
N GLY A 86 -0.36 -8.97 -12.55
CA GLY A 86 -1.69 -8.57 -12.10
C GLY A 86 -1.68 -7.88 -10.73
N HIS A 87 -2.86 -7.89 -10.08
CA HIS A 87 -3.09 -7.15 -8.85
C HIS A 87 -2.52 -7.85 -7.63
N HIS A 88 -1.73 -7.09 -6.88
CA HIS A 88 -1.19 -7.50 -5.59
C HIS A 88 -1.45 -6.42 -4.56
N ALA A 89 -1.41 -6.79 -3.29
CA ALA A 89 -1.66 -5.87 -2.19
C ALA A 89 -0.44 -5.80 -1.28
N PHE A 90 -0.03 -4.58 -0.94
CA PHE A 90 1.11 -4.31 -0.07
C PHE A 90 0.66 -3.46 1.10
N VAL A 91 1.20 -3.72 2.29
CA VAL A 91 1.12 -2.77 3.39
C VAL A 91 2.20 -1.71 3.17
N VAL A 92 1.76 -0.46 3.12
CA VAL A 92 2.62 0.70 2.98
C VAL A 92 2.47 1.59 4.21
N GLN A 93 3.56 1.80 4.93
CA GLN A 93 3.60 2.83 5.98
C GLN A 93 3.52 4.20 5.32
N LEU A 94 2.53 5.00 5.73
CA LEU A 94 2.28 6.35 5.26
C LEU A 94 2.93 7.39 6.18
N ARG A 95 2.92 7.14 7.50
CA ARG A 95 3.39 8.09 8.51
C ARG A 95 4.45 7.51 9.44
N GLU A 96 5.32 8.39 9.92
CA GLU A 96 6.33 8.12 10.94
C GLU A 96 6.30 9.25 11.97
N GLY A 97 6.06 8.93 13.24
CA GLY A 97 5.85 9.94 14.29
C GLY A 97 4.67 10.89 14.01
N GLY A 98 3.63 10.42 13.31
CA GLY A 98 2.47 11.21 12.91
C GLY A 98 2.65 12.07 11.64
N ALA A 99 3.89 12.25 11.18
CA ALA A 99 4.20 12.99 9.96
C ALA A 99 4.13 12.09 8.73
N LEU A 100 3.59 12.59 7.61
CA LEU A 100 3.59 11.87 6.34
C LEU A 100 5.04 11.67 5.86
N ARG A 101 5.38 10.44 5.45
CA ARG A 101 6.70 10.13 4.90
C ARG A 101 6.94 10.92 3.62
N LYS A 102 8.17 11.39 3.41
CA LYS A 102 8.54 12.23 2.24
C LYS A 102 8.26 11.60 0.88
N VAL A 103 8.28 10.27 0.82
CA VAL A 103 8.01 9.44 -0.37
C VAL A 103 6.53 9.16 -0.60
N VAL A 104 5.66 9.75 0.22
CA VAL A 104 4.20 9.64 0.12
C VAL A 104 3.64 11.05 0.07
N SER A 105 2.73 11.32 -0.87
CA SER A 105 1.93 12.54 -0.86
C SER A 105 0.46 12.21 -0.72
N MET A 106 -0.25 13.10 -0.03
CA MET A 106 -1.68 13.00 0.24
C MET A 106 -2.34 14.31 -0.13
N ARG A 107 -3.37 14.24 -0.98
CA ARG A 107 -4.22 15.39 -1.31
C ARG A 107 -5.63 15.14 -0.77
N PRO A 108 -6.15 15.97 0.13
CA PRO A 108 -7.50 15.79 0.65
C PRO A 108 -8.54 16.05 -0.45
N ILE A 109 -9.65 15.32 -0.41
CA ILE A 109 -10.82 15.55 -1.25
C ILE A 109 -11.84 16.30 -0.39
N GLN A 110 -12.08 17.57 -0.74
CA GLN A 110 -12.92 18.49 0.03
C GLN A 110 -13.97 19.14 -0.88
N GLY A 111 -15.04 19.67 -0.29
CA GLY A 111 -16.07 20.43 -1.01
C GLY A 111 -17.19 19.61 -1.64
N GLU A 112 -17.00 18.30 -1.86
CA GLU A 112 -18.02 17.41 -2.43
C GLU A 112 -19.14 17.07 -1.43
N HIS A 113 -18.77 16.70 -0.19
CA HIS A 113 -19.71 16.35 0.87
C HIS A 113 -19.10 16.52 2.27
N PRO A 114 -19.84 17.04 3.28
CA PRO A 114 -19.33 17.22 4.64
C PRO A 114 -18.78 15.93 5.26
N THR A 115 -19.48 14.80 5.07
CA THR A 115 -19.05 13.49 5.57
C THR A 115 -17.71 13.04 4.96
N MET A 116 -17.47 13.29 3.67
CA MET A 116 -16.20 12.93 3.04
C MET A 116 -15.03 13.72 3.62
N SER A 117 -15.27 15.01 3.88
CA SER A 117 -14.28 15.88 4.51
C SER A 117 -13.97 15.42 5.94
N ALA A 118 -15.01 15.11 6.73
CA ALA A 118 -14.87 14.63 8.10
C ALA A 118 -14.19 13.25 8.19
N SER A 119 -14.38 12.38 7.19
CA SER A 119 -13.73 11.07 7.12
C SER A 119 -12.28 11.12 6.60
N GLY A 120 -11.72 12.31 6.35
CA GLY A 120 -10.34 12.48 5.90
C GLY A 120 -10.07 11.80 4.54
N VAL A 121 -11.07 11.80 3.65
CA VAL A 121 -10.94 11.19 2.32
C VAL A 121 -9.88 11.93 1.51
N GLY A 122 -9.04 11.19 0.80
CA GLY A 122 -7.98 11.78 -0.01
C GLY A 122 -7.51 10.92 -1.17
N ALA A 123 -6.63 11.51 -1.96
CA ALA A 123 -5.84 10.82 -2.95
C ALA A 123 -4.42 10.59 -2.42
N LEU A 124 -3.86 9.41 -2.67
CA LEU A 124 -2.48 9.05 -2.32
C LEU A 124 -1.62 8.87 -3.57
N HIS A 125 -0.36 9.27 -3.46
CA HIS A 125 0.68 9.06 -4.47
C HIS A 125 1.96 8.59 -3.79
N PHE A 126 2.69 7.70 -4.47
CA PHE A 126 3.87 7.03 -3.96
C PHE A 126 5.06 7.31 -4.86
N ASP A 127 6.12 7.88 -4.28
CA ASP A 127 7.39 8.15 -4.95
C ASP A 127 8.45 7.16 -4.46
N ASN A 128 8.59 6.05 -5.19
CA ASN A 128 9.64 5.04 -4.96
C ASN A 128 9.72 4.54 -3.50
N VAL A 129 8.58 4.19 -2.91
CA VAL A 129 8.50 3.64 -1.57
C VAL A 129 9.09 2.24 -1.54
N ARG A 130 10.22 2.10 -0.84
CA ARG A 130 10.89 0.81 -0.62
C ARG A 130 10.21 0.03 0.49
N LEU A 131 9.88 -1.23 0.20
CA LEU A 131 9.19 -2.14 1.10
C LEU A 131 9.91 -3.49 1.15
N PRO A 132 10.06 -4.09 2.33
CA PRO A 132 10.57 -5.45 2.43
C PRO A 132 9.58 -6.45 1.82
N VAL A 133 10.05 -7.63 1.43
CA VAL A 133 9.23 -8.68 0.80
C VAL A 133 8.01 -9.06 1.64
N PHE A 134 8.16 -9.09 2.97
CA PHE A 134 7.06 -9.43 3.89
C PHE A 134 5.94 -8.38 3.92
N ALA A 135 6.13 -7.19 3.33
CA ALA A 135 5.08 -6.18 3.22
C ALA A 135 4.00 -6.57 2.20
N MET A 136 4.26 -7.57 1.36
CA MET A 136 3.29 -8.12 0.42
C MET A 136 2.28 -9.03 1.13
N LEU A 137 0.99 -8.89 0.84
CA LEU A 137 -0.04 -9.84 1.24
C LEU A 137 0.01 -11.08 0.33
N LEU A 138 -0.08 -12.28 0.93
CA LEU A 138 0.05 -13.59 0.28
C LEU A 138 1.35 -13.74 -0.55
N PRO A 139 2.53 -13.49 0.03
CA PRO A 139 3.79 -13.54 -0.71
C PRO A 139 4.09 -14.94 -1.26
N SER A 140 3.53 -16.01 -0.67
CA SER A 140 3.69 -17.40 -1.13
C SER A 140 3.18 -17.66 -2.55
N ARG A 141 2.37 -16.75 -3.12
CA ARG A 141 1.94 -16.83 -4.52
C ARG A 141 3.06 -16.49 -5.51
N ILE A 142 4.08 -15.77 -5.08
CA ILE A 142 5.15 -15.23 -5.94
C ILE A 142 6.54 -15.48 -5.40
N VAL A 143 6.71 -15.74 -4.10
CA VAL A 143 8.01 -15.94 -3.47
C VAL A 143 8.14 -17.42 -3.06
N GLY A 144 9.22 -18.05 -3.52
CA GLY A 144 9.60 -19.42 -3.22
C GLY A 144 10.01 -19.60 -1.76
N ARG A 145 10.09 -20.87 -1.32
CA ARG A 145 10.68 -21.18 0.00
C ARG A 145 12.16 -20.77 -0.06
N GLY A 146 12.50 -19.64 0.59
CA GLY A 146 13.87 -19.08 0.59
C GLY A 146 13.95 -17.58 0.24
N GLY A 147 12.83 -16.90 -0.03
CA GLY A 147 12.84 -15.46 -0.32
C GLY A 147 13.17 -15.09 -1.77
N ASN A 148 13.43 -16.08 -2.62
CA ASN A 148 13.60 -15.91 -4.06
C ASN A 148 12.22 -15.86 -4.74
N LEU A 149 12.06 -15.03 -5.76
CA LEU A 149 10.86 -15.05 -6.61
C LEU A 149 10.69 -16.44 -7.26
N ARG A 150 9.45 -16.95 -7.30
CA ARG A 150 9.04 -18.16 -8.03
C ARG A 150 8.94 -17.87 -9.52
#